data_AF-A0A5N5D1T0-F1
#
_entry.id   AF-A0A5N5D1T0-F1
#
_cell.length_a   1.000
_cell.length_b   1.000
_cell.length_c   1.000
_cell.angle_alpha   90.00
_cell.angle_beta   90.00
_cell.angle_gamma   90.00
#
_symmetry.space_group_name_H-M   'P 1'
#
loop_
_entity.id
_entity.type
_entity.pdbx_description
1 polymer ?
#
loop_
_entity_poly.entity_id
_entity_poly.type
_entity_poly.pdbx_seq_one_letter_code
_entity_poly.pdbx_strand_id
1 'polypeptide(L)'
;MDDVARISQQAATQRVGIFIRIKLMKTEKHQNQYHPLQPYTEEDSIIKRSRAWKQVLMFFVRTQLEHDWRSPEYKFTYRQFKAFVRLMEEAELVVNGGDERELEGEEEEEEEEEEESEEEKQEPRQKLTRIQKACLDFYIELLN
;
A
#
# COMPACT_ATOMS: atom_id res chain seq x y z
N MET A 1 2.31 2.04 -7.87
CA MET A 1 3.11 1.27 -6.88
C MET A 1 4.27 2.06 -6.31
N ASP A 2 5.03 2.81 -7.11
CA ASP A 2 6.17 3.59 -6.57
C ASP A 2 5.67 4.72 -5.66
N ASP A 3 4.62 5.44 -6.08
CA ASP A 3 3.99 6.47 -5.23
C ASP A 3 3.42 5.90 -3.93
N VAL A 4 2.83 4.70 -3.98
CA VAL A 4 2.33 4.00 -2.79
C VAL A 4 3.48 3.67 -1.83
N ALA A 5 4.60 3.22 -2.37
CA ALA A 5 5.80 2.94 -1.58
C ALA A 5 6.36 4.24 -0.98
N ARG A 6 6.39 5.35 -1.74
CA ARG A 6 6.83 6.66 -1.24
C ARG A 6 5.90 7.20 -0.14
N ILE A 7 4.60 7.22 -0.38
CA ILE A 7 3.57 7.69 0.57
C ILE A 7 3.61 6.85 1.85
N SER A 8 3.72 5.51 1.75
CA SER A 8 3.80 4.65 2.94
C SER A 8 5.08 4.86 3.74
N GLN A 9 6.23 5.06 3.09
CA GLN A 9 7.48 5.41 3.79
C GLN A 9 7.41 6.77 4.46
N GLN A 10 6.88 7.77 3.78
CA GLN A 10 6.69 9.10 4.33
C GLN A 10 5.77 9.06 5.55
N ALA A 11 4.62 8.37 5.45
CA ALA A 11 3.70 8.19 6.56
C ALA A 11 4.35 7.44 7.75
N ALA A 12 5.08 6.35 7.50
CA ALA A 12 5.78 5.62 8.55
C ALA A 12 6.91 6.44 9.21
N THR A 13 7.51 7.37 8.49
CA THR A 13 8.58 8.23 9.01
C THR A 13 8.03 9.38 9.84
N GLN A 14 6.97 10.04 9.33
CA GLN A 14 6.39 11.22 9.93
C GLN A 14 5.47 10.87 11.11
N ARG A 15 4.73 9.75 11.05
CA ARG A 15 3.67 9.43 12.03
C ARG A 15 4.08 8.42 13.09
N VAL A 16 5.05 7.54 12.80
CA VAL A 16 5.42 6.48 13.73
C VAL A 16 6.60 6.91 14.58
N GLY A 17 6.44 6.95 15.91
CA GLY A 17 7.53 7.29 16.82
C GLY A 17 8.74 6.35 16.65
N ILE A 18 9.95 6.88 16.90
CA ILE A 18 11.23 6.16 16.78
C ILE A 18 11.20 4.82 17.54
N PHE A 19 10.56 4.78 18.71
CA PHE A 19 10.44 3.57 19.53
C PHE A 19 9.63 2.46 18.87
N ILE A 20 8.54 2.79 18.17
CA ILE A 20 7.72 1.81 17.46
C ILE A 20 8.52 1.27 16.27
N ARG A 21 9.26 2.13 15.56
CA ARG A 21 10.17 1.72 14.48
C ARG A 21 11.27 0.77 14.95
N ILE A 22 11.87 1.03 16.12
CA ILE A 22 12.85 0.12 16.74
C ILE A 22 12.18 -1.22 17.10
N LYS A 23 10.96 -1.19 17.64
CA LYS A 23 10.23 -2.39 18.01
C LYS A 23 9.85 -3.26 16.80
N LEU A 24 9.46 -2.63 15.68
CA LEU A 24 9.09 -3.33 14.44
C LEU A 24 10.27 -4.08 13.81
N MET A 25 11.50 -3.59 13.97
CA MET A 25 12.73 -4.25 13.46
C MET A 25 13.26 -5.38 14.33
N LYS A 26 12.68 -5.62 15.52
CA LYS A 26 13.12 -6.72 16.37
C LYS A 26 12.66 -8.05 15.76
N THR A 27 13.52 -8.65 14.94
CA THR A 27 13.31 -9.98 14.36
C THR A 27 13.60 -11.10 15.37
N GLU A 28 14.42 -10.86 16.41
CA GLU A 28 14.75 -11.85 17.47
C GLU A 28 15.06 -11.21 18.84
N LYS A 29 14.90 -11.96 19.94
CA LYS A 29 15.14 -11.51 21.34
C LYS A 29 16.57 -11.03 21.62
N HIS A 30 17.55 -11.39 20.79
CA HIS A 30 18.97 -11.11 21.03
C HIS A 30 19.66 -10.32 19.90
N GLN A 31 18.96 -10.02 18.80
CA GLN A 31 19.44 -9.07 17.78
C GLN A 31 18.95 -7.66 18.13
N ASN A 32 19.75 -6.92 18.90
CA ASN A 32 19.57 -5.48 19.03
C ASN A 32 20.41 -4.77 17.96
N GLN A 33 19.92 -4.69 16.71
CA GLN A 33 20.38 -3.61 15.85
C GLN A 33 19.71 -2.32 16.34
N TYR A 34 20.47 -1.47 17.01
CA TYR A 34 20.04 -0.18 17.56
C TYR A 34 19.71 0.88 16.50
N HIS A 35 19.60 0.49 15.24
CA HIS A 35 19.24 1.41 14.19
C HIS A 35 17.72 1.44 14.12
N PRO A 36 17.07 2.58 14.43
CA PRO A 36 15.66 2.71 14.13
C PRO A 36 15.47 2.41 12.66
N LEU A 37 14.32 1.81 12.32
CA LEU A 37 13.91 1.58 10.95
C LEU A 37 14.15 2.87 10.16
N GLN A 38 15.24 2.89 9.41
CA GLN A 38 15.54 4.05 8.59
C GLN A 38 14.50 4.00 7.47
N PRO A 39 13.86 5.13 7.18
CA PRO A 39 13.09 5.25 5.95
C PRO A 39 14.00 4.76 4.82
N TYR A 40 13.44 4.10 3.81
CA TYR A 40 14.17 3.89 2.56
C TYR A 40 14.34 5.26 1.89
N THR A 41 15.22 6.11 2.43
CA THR A 41 15.31 7.53 2.07
C THR A 41 15.92 7.72 0.69
N GLU A 42 16.64 6.71 0.18
CA GLU A 42 17.15 6.71 -1.18
C GLU A 42 16.01 6.36 -2.14
N GLU A 43 15.63 7.31 -3.01
CA GLU A 43 14.59 7.13 -4.04
C GLU A 43 14.81 5.83 -4.85
N ASP A 44 16.07 5.52 -5.17
CA ASP A 44 16.47 4.32 -5.90
C ASP A 44 16.13 3.02 -5.16
N SER A 45 16.15 3.05 -3.83
CA SER A 45 15.83 1.89 -3.00
C SER A 45 14.33 1.61 -2.95
N ILE A 46 13.49 2.65 -3.02
CA ILE A 46 12.03 2.54 -3.13
C ILE A 46 11.66 1.86 -4.44
N ILE A 47 12.25 2.31 -5.55
CA ILE A 47 12.00 1.75 -6.90
C ILE A 47 12.45 0.29 -6.99
N LYS A 48 13.62 -0.04 -6.41
CA LYS A 48 14.11 -1.43 -6.38
C LYS A 48 13.16 -2.37 -5.64
N ARG A 49 12.58 -1.91 -4.53
CA ARG A 49 11.66 -2.72 -3.70
C ARG A 49 10.27 -2.82 -4.31
N SER A 50 9.75 -1.73 -4.88
CA SER A 50 8.46 -1.73 -5.57
C SER A 50 8.48 -2.65 -6.80
N ARG A 51 9.65 -2.84 -7.44
CA ARG A 51 9.81 -3.74 -8.59
C ARG A 51 9.38 -5.18 -8.30
N ALA A 52 9.76 -5.73 -7.15
CA ALA A 52 9.38 -7.09 -6.78
C ALA A 52 7.84 -7.21 -6.69
N TRP A 53 7.20 -6.23 -6.05
CA TRP A 53 5.74 -6.20 -5.94
C TRP A 53 5.05 -6.00 -7.29
N LYS A 54 5.57 -5.13 -8.16
CA LYS A 54 5.09 -5.00 -9.55
C LYS A 54 5.17 -6.33 -10.31
N GLN A 55 6.24 -7.10 -10.12
CA GLN A 55 6.39 -8.42 -10.74
C GLN A 55 5.37 -9.42 -10.20
N VAL A 56 5.11 -9.42 -8.90
CA VAL A 56 4.06 -10.25 -8.27
C VAL A 56 2.68 -9.91 -8.84
N LEU A 57 2.34 -8.64 -8.94
CA LEU A 57 1.05 -8.22 -9.52
C LEU A 57 0.96 -8.59 -11.00
N MET A 58 2.03 -8.38 -11.77
CA MET A 58 2.08 -8.79 -13.17
C MET A 58 1.93 -10.31 -13.34
N PHE A 59 2.48 -11.12 -12.42
CA PHE A 59 2.29 -12.57 -12.43
C PHE A 59 0.82 -12.94 -12.26
N PHE A 60 0.11 -12.35 -11.30
CA PHE A 60 -1.31 -12.64 -11.08
C PHE A 60 -2.17 -12.19 -12.26
N VAL A 61 -1.96 -10.97 -12.76
CA VAL A 61 -2.71 -10.48 -13.93
C VAL A 61 -2.53 -11.42 -15.14
N ARG A 62 -1.31 -11.90 -15.39
CA ARG A 62 -1.00 -12.78 -16.53
C ARG A 62 -1.47 -14.23 -16.37
N THR A 63 -1.71 -14.69 -15.15
CA THR A 63 -2.10 -16.08 -14.86
C THR A 63 -3.60 -16.22 -14.66
N GLN A 64 -4.28 -15.15 -14.22
CA GLN A 64 -5.70 -15.18 -13.87
C GLN A 64 -6.61 -14.69 -15.00
N LEU A 65 -6.08 -13.89 -15.94
CA LEU A 65 -6.79 -13.54 -17.16
C LEU A 65 -6.71 -14.68 -18.18
N GLU A 66 -7.66 -14.73 -19.11
CA GLU A 66 -7.61 -15.66 -20.23
C GLU A 66 -6.35 -15.42 -21.07
N HIS A 67 -5.60 -16.49 -21.33
CA HIS A 67 -4.33 -16.43 -22.04
C HIS A 67 -4.02 -17.75 -22.76
N ASP A 68 -3.25 -17.67 -23.84
CA ASP A 68 -2.92 -18.83 -24.69
C ASP A 68 -1.65 -19.58 -24.26
N TRP A 69 -0.84 -19.03 -23.34
CA TRP A 69 0.40 -19.65 -22.88
C TRP A 69 0.17 -20.65 -21.75
N ARG A 70 1.12 -21.56 -21.53
CA ARG A 70 1.06 -22.47 -20.38
C ARG A 70 1.49 -21.75 -19.10
N SER A 71 0.53 -21.37 -18.25
CA SER A 71 0.83 -20.77 -16.95
C SER A 71 0.71 -21.77 -15.79
N PRO A 72 1.36 -21.49 -14.64
CA PRO A 72 1.05 -22.18 -13.39
C PRO A 72 -0.41 -21.92 -12.97
N GLU A 73 -1.08 -22.93 -12.41
CA GLU A 73 -2.38 -22.76 -11.77
C GLU A 73 -2.18 -22.15 -10.38
N TYR A 74 -2.62 -20.91 -10.20
CA TYR A 74 -2.73 -20.31 -8.87
C TYR A 74 -4.21 -20.16 -8.53
N LYS A 75 -4.62 -20.73 -7.39
CA LYS A 75 -6.01 -20.67 -6.93
C LYS A 75 -6.12 -19.61 -5.85
N PHE A 76 -6.85 -18.54 -6.14
CA PHE A 76 -7.17 -17.55 -5.13
C PHE A 76 -8.14 -18.09 -4.08
N THR A 77 -7.99 -17.61 -2.85
CA THR A 77 -9.08 -17.67 -1.87
C THR A 77 -10.21 -16.73 -2.31
N TYR A 78 -11.41 -16.91 -1.76
CA TYR A 78 -12.54 -16.04 -2.08
C TYR A 78 -12.24 -14.55 -1.82
N ARG A 79 -11.51 -14.25 -0.73
CA ARG A 79 -11.14 -12.87 -0.38
C ARG A 79 -10.12 -12.29 -1.34
N GLN A 80 -9.08 -13.06 -1.68
CA GLN A 80 -8.07 -12.68 -2.66
C GLN A 80 -8.70 -12.43 -4.04
N PHE A 81 -9.59 -13.31 -4.48
CA PHE A 81 -10.30 -13.16 -5.74
C PHE A 81 -11.17 -11.90 -5.74
N LYS A 82 -11.93 -11.66 -4.66
CA LYS A 82 -12.76 -10.45 -4.52
C LYS A 82 -11.93 -9.17 -4.58
N ALA A 83 -10.78 -9.13 -3.91
CA ALA A 83 -9.87 -7.99 -3.94
C ALA A 83 -9.22 -7.81 -5.33
N PHE A 84 -8.88 -8.92 -6.00
CA PHE A 84 -8.34 -8.90 -7.36
C PHE A 84 -9.33 -8.34 -8.38
N VAL A 85 -10.61 -8.74 -8.31
CA VAL A 85 -11.66 -8.21 -9.21
C VAL A 85 -11.83 -6.70 -9.02
N ARG A 86 -11.91 -6.22 -7.78
CA ARG A 86 -11.98 -4.78 -7.48
C ARG A 86 -10.79 -4.00 -8.04
N LEU A 87 -9.59 -4.56 -7.94
CA LEU A 87 -8.38 -3.97 -8.52
C LEU A 87 -8.50 -3.84 -10.04
N MET A 88 -9.01 -4.87 -10.73
CA MET A 88 -9.18 -4.84 -12.19
C MET A 88 -10.23 -3.82 -12.62
N GLU A 89 -11.36 -3.72 -11.90
CA GLU A 89 -12.40 -2.71 -12.15
C GLU A 89 -11.84 -1.28 -12.05
N GLU A 90 -11.12 -0.97 -10.97
CA GLU A 90 -10.48 0.34 -10.79
C GLU A 90 -9.42 0.61 -11.87
N ALA A 91 -8.67 -0.43 -12.29
CA ALA A 91 -7.67 -0.29 -13.35
C ALA A 91 -8.30 0.03 -14.71
N GLU A 92 -9.43 -0.62 -15.04
CA GLU A 92 -10.19 -0.33 -16.25
C GLU A 92 -10.75 1.10 -16.25
N LEU A 93 -11.23 1.58 -15.10
CA LEU A 93 -11.69 2.96 -14.96
C LEU A 93 -10.58 3.97 -15.25
N VAL A 94 -9.37 3.74 -14.70
CA VAL A 94 -8.19 4.59 -14.96
C VAL A 94 -7.83 4.59 -16.45
N VAL A 95 -7.79 3.40 -17.09
CA VAL A 95 -7.45 3.27 -18.51
C VAL A 95 -8.48 3.95 -19.41
N ASN A 96 -9.77 3.88 -19.06
CA ASN A 96 -10.86 4.50 -19.79
C ASN A 96 -10.97 6.01 -19.54
N GLY A 97 -10.05 6.62 -18.78
CA GLY A 97 -10.03 8.05 -18.49
C GLY A 97 -11.07 8.49 -17.46
N GLY A 98 -11.54 7.56 -16.62
CA GLY A 98 -12.33 7.88 -15.43
C GLY A 98 -11.53 8.77 -14.47
N ASP A 99 -12.21 9.75 -13.86
CA ASP A 99 -11.59 10.64 -12.89
C ASP A 99 -11.02 9.82 -11.72
N GLU A 100 -9.69 9.82 -11.56
CA GLU A 100 -8.98 9.15 -10.46
C GLU A 100 -9.25 9.79 -9.08
N ARG A 101 -10.02 10.88 -9.06
CA ARG A 101 -10.38 11.62 -7.85
C ARG A 101 -11.28 10.77 -6.96
N GLU A 102 -10.91 10.69 -5.68
CA GLU A 102 -11.72 10.06 -4.64
C GLU A 102 -13.17 10.57 -4.72
N LEU A 103 -14.14 9.69 -4.48
CA LEU A 103 -15.47 10.13 -4.08
C LEU A 103 -15.25 10.90 -2.77
N GLU A 104 -15.45 12.21 -2.81
CA GLU A 104 -15.77 12.98 -1.60
C GLU A 104 -17.09 12.43 -1.09
N GLY A 105 -17.05 11.51 -0.12
CA GLY A 105 -18.24 10.99 0.54
C GLY A 105 -18.09 9.53 0.95
N GLU A 106 -18.30 9.28 2.25
CA GLU A 106 -18.31 7.96 2.90
C GLU A 106 -16.95 7.42 3.38
N GLU A 107 -16.08 8.29 3.92
CA GLU A 107 -15.46 7.93 5.20
C GLU A 107 -16.39 8.58 6.24
N GLU A 108 -17.07 7.77 7.06
CA GLU A 108 -17.83 8.28 8.21
C GLU A 108 -16.91 9.23 8.97
N GLU A 109 -17.35 10.47 9.14
CA GLU A 109 -16.75 11.41 10.07
C GLU A 109 -16.85 10.76 11.46
N GLU A 110 -15.83 10.01 11.87
CA GLU A 110 -15.56 9.82 13.29
C GLU A 110 -15.26 11.22 13.81
N GLU A 111 -16.27 11.86 14.39
CA GLU A 111 -16.15 13.06 15.22
C GLU A 111 -15.18 12.73 16.38
N GLU A 112 -13.87 12.80 16.13
CA GLU A 112 -12.89 12.94 17.19
C GLU A 112 -13.09 14.34 17.76
N GLU A 113 -13.72 14.42 18.94
CA GLU A 113 -13.80 15.66 19.73
C GLU A 113 -12.38 16.22 19.90
N GLU A 114 -12.08 17.30 19.16
CA GLU A 114 -10.82 18.02 19.23
C GLU A 114 -10.72 18.71 20.60
N GLU A 115 -10.05 18.08 21.56
CA GLU A 115 -9.45 18.83 22.67
C GLU A 115 -8.28 19.65 22.10
N GLU A 116 -8.49 20.97 22.02
CA GLU A 116 -7.49 21.98 21.66
C GLU A 116 -6.13 21.69 22.34
N SER A 117 -5.14 21.29 21.54
CA SER A 117 -3.74 21.41 21.92
C SER A 117 -2.95 22.04 20.76
N GLU A 118 -2.22 23.08 21.13
CA GLU A 118 -1.56 24.02 20.24
C GLU A 118 -0.44 23.36 19.40
N GLU A 119 -0.44 23.70 18.10
CA GLU A 119 0.70 23.70 17.18
C GLU A 119 1.42 22.38 16.86
N GLU A 120 0.92 21.64 15.88
CA GLU A 120 1.75 21.11 14.79
C GLU A 120 0.94 21.17 13.47
N LYS A 121 1.30 22.09 12.57
CA LYS A 121 0.76 22.11 11.19
C LYS A 121 1.17 20.82 10.49
N GLN A 122 0.37 19.76 10.62
CA GLN A 122 0.57 18.54 9.87
C GLN A 122 0.47 18.87 8.38
N GLU A 123 1.53 18.60 7.63
CA GLU A 123 1.54 18.71 6.17
C GLU A 123 0.34 17.97 5.56
N PRO A 124 -0.24 18.48 4.45
CA PRO A 124 -1.45 17.92 3.87
C PRO A 124 -1.26 16.42 3.61
N ARG A 125 -2.17 15.61 4.16
CA ARG A 125 -2.22 14.16 4.01
C ARG A 125 -2.14 13.83 2.51
N GLN A 126 -1.03 13.28 2.03
CA GLN A 126 -0.99 12.74 0.65
C GLN A 126 -1.92 11.54 0.62
N LYS A 127 -3.11 11.74 0.05
CA LYS A 127 -4.14 10.71 -0.07
C LYS A 127 -3.78 9.76 -1.21
N LEU A 128 -4.02 8.47 -0.99
CA LEU A 128 -3.84 7.44 -2.02
C LEU A 128 -5.00 7.52 -3.01
N THR A 129 -4.72 7.37 -4.30
CA THR A 129 -5.78 7.26 -5.31
C THR A 129 -6.56 5.94 -5.17
N ARG A 130 -7.74 5.84 -5.79
CA ARG A 130 -8.58 4.62 -5.70
C ARG A 130 -7.85 3.36 -6.15
N ILE A 131 -7.17 3.45 -7.29
CA ILE A 131 -6.33 2.36 -7.82
C ILE A 131 -5.20 1.97 -6.86
N GLN A 132 -4.63 2.94 -6.14
CA GLN A 132 -3.58 2.69 -5.16
C GLN A 132 -4.11 2.01 -3.89
N LYS A 133 -5.30 2.42 -3.42
CA LYS A 133 -6.01 1.76 -2.31
C LYS A 133 -6.36 0.31 -2.69
N ALA A 134 -6.97 0.10 -3.86
CA ALA A 134 -7.31 -1.24 -4.35
C ALA A 134 -6.08 -2.15 -4.54
N CYS A 135 -4.95 -1.59 -5.00
CA CYS A 135 -3.67 -2.32 -5.05
C CYS A 135 -3.25 -2.80 -3.65
N LEU A 136 -3.28 -1.92 -2.64
CA LEU A 136 -2.88 -2.26 -1.27
C LEU A 136 -3.80 -3.31 -0.66
N ASP A 137 -5.12 -3.17 -0.81
CA ASP A 137 -6.09 -4.13 -0.31
C ASP A 137 -5.83 -5.53 -0.88
N PHE A 138 -5.53 -5.61 -2.18
CA PHE A 138 -5.15 -6.88 -2.80
C PHE A 138 -3.88 -7.46 -2.19
N TYR A 139 -2.82 -6.67 -1.95
CA TYR A 139 -1.61 -7.18 -1.30
C TYR A 139 -1.84 -7.61 0.15
N ILE A 140 -2.70 -6.91 0.89
CA ILE A 140 -3.07 -7.30 2.25
C ILE A 140 -3.75 -8.66 2.25
N GLU A 141 -4.71 -8.89 1.35
CA GLU A 141 -5.37 -10.19 1.21
C GLU A 141 -4.46 -11.32 0.69
N LEU A 142 -3.37 -10.99 -0.01
CA LEU A 142 -2.33 -11.97 -0.37
C LEU A 142 -1.45 -12.39 0.82
N LEU A 143 -1.34 -11.54 1.83
CA LEU A 143 -0.50 -11.78 3.02
C LEU A 143 -1.29 -12.41 4.19
N ASN A 144 -2.62 -12.40 4.11
CA ASN A 144 -3.54 -13.00 5.09
C ASN A 144 -3.98 -14.41 4.67
#